data_AF-A0A9X0DJU0-F1
#
_entry.id   AF-A0A9X0DJU0-F1
#
_cell.length_a   1.000
_cell.length_b   1.000
_cell.length_c   1.000
_cell.angle_alpha   90.00
_cell.angle_beta   90.00
_cell.angle_gamma   90.00
#
_symmetry.space_group_name_H-M   'P 1'
#
loop_
_entity.id
_entity.type
_entity.pdbx_description
1 polymer ?
#
loop_
_entity_poly.entity_id
_entity_poly.type
_entity_poly.pdbx_seq_one_letter_code
_entity_poly.pdbx_strand_id
1 'polypeptide(L)'
;MFDGVGFDTIPHADLEDEWMTKFESDLSQTVRAFHDAGVCHGDLKANNILVDPRILKGNKKVEREYIVIDLSAAVLRHKVSEDAWEKLQKHDLRCTRVIFETIKAQKALTSGLELISKISLPKPNGDMTKQPIDTETQSELVALFKAAQYAQKASSFINSLFNKLIDEIVQATDLLTPELCLIVVDCLRRRIRCPEALPLLNKTLSQPRQSPCPELNRLKALLMTENSVDSTITAQAFELAIAEYTEKYGPHRLLTLETRMEYANFLAKIQSHSKAKEIIEDILLILKSPDIQRSKRVIRLERDCLIRIRKTDIELAKSQQPSQQPPMNPSKRKLSTSDTDFDEALRSPKRL
;
A
#
# COMPACT_ATOMS: atom_id res chain seq x y z
N MET A 1 -10.85 -6.84 43.85
CA MET A 1 -10.84 -5.61 43.05
C MET A 1 -10.15 -5.92 41.74
N PHE A 2 -10.65 -5.44 40.60
CA PHE A 2 -10.03 -5.65 39.30
C PHE A 2 -9.19 -4.42 38.97
N ASP A 3 -7.87 -4.57 39.04
CA ASP A 3 -6.90 -3.48 38.82
C ASP A 3 -6.37 -3.54 37.38
N GLY A 4 -7.31 -3.64 36.43
CA GLY A 4 -6.99 -3.86 35.02
C GLY A 4 -6.23 -2.70 34.39
N VAL A 5 -5.36 -3.02 33.44
CA VAL A 5 -4.62 -2.06 32.61
C VAL A 5 -5.14 -2.10 31.18
N GLY A 6 -5.12 -0.95 30.49
CA GLY A 6 -5.51 -0.88 29.08
C GLY A 6 -4.65 -1.83 28.24
N PHE A 7 -5.28 -2.65 27.40
CA PHE A 7 -4.58 -3.67 26.63
C PHE A 7 -3.53 -3.07 25.69
N ASP A 8 -3.77 -1.86 25.19
CA ASP A 8 -2.86 -1.07 24.37
C ASP A 8 -1.58 -0.62 25.10
N THR A 9 -1.58 -0.62 26.44
CA THR A 9 -0.43 -0.22 27.26
C THR A 9 0.53 -1.37 27.56
N ILE A 10 0.13 -2.61 27.27
CA ILE A 10 0.93 -3.79 27.57
C ILE A 10 2.02 -3.93 26.50
N PRO A 11 3.31 -4.06 26.88
CA PRO A 11 4.38 -4.33 25.92
C PRO A 11 4.11 -5.66 25.20
N HIS A 12 3.66 -5.57 23.96
CA HIS A 12 3.21 -6.75 23.23
C HIS A 12 4.31 -7.76 22.91
N ALA A 13 5.59 -7.34 22.97
CA ALA A 13 6.73 -8.24 22.84
C ALA A 13 6.77 -9.31 23.94
N ASP A 14 6.21 -9.02 25.11
CA ASP A 14 6.27 -9.89 26.28
C ASP A 14 5.08 -10.88 26.38
N LEU A 15 4.14 -10.81 25.43
CA LEU A 15 2.95 -11.66 25.43
C LEU A 15 3.26 -13.02 24.81
N GLU A 16 2.90 -14.11 25.46
CA GLU A 16 3.03 -15.45 24.87
C GLU A 16 2.00 -15.67 23.75
N ASP A 17 2.41 -16.35 22.66
CA ASP A 17 1.54 -16.58 21.50
C ASP A 17 0.35 -17.49 21.81
N GLU A 18 0.52 -18.47 22.70
CA GLU A 18 -0.56 -19.33 23.18
C GLU A 18 -1.61 -18.52 23.94
N TRP A 19 -1.17 -17.64 24.85
CA TRP A 19 -2.05 -16.75 25.58
C TRP A 19 -2.80 -15.81 24.64
N MET A 20 -2.09 -15.21 23.67
CA MET A 20 -2.70 -14.33 22.67
C MET A 20 -3.77 -15.02 21.83
N THR A 21 -3.53 -16.27 21.45
CA THR A 21 -4.50 -17.07 20.68
C THR A 21 -5.74 -17.38 21.52
N LYS A 22 -5.55 -17.78 22.79
CA LYS A 22 -6.65 -17.98 23.73
C LYS A 22 -7.43 -16.69 23.94
N PHE A 23 -6.75 -15.58 24.18
CA PHE A 23 -7.38 -14.29 24.45
C PHE A 23 -8.18 -13.78 23.25
N GLU A 24 -7.68 -13.98 22.02
CA GLU A 24 -8.42 -13.67 20.79
C GLU A 24 -9.73 -14.47 20.68
N SER A 25 -9.69 -15.76 21.01
CA SER A 25 -10.86 -16.62 21.05
C SER A 25 -11.85 -16.17 22.12
N ASP A 26 -11.37 -15.95 23.34
CA ASP A 26 -12.20 -15.57 24.49
C ASP A 26 -12.88 -14.20 24.25
N LEU A 27 -12.14 -13.21 23.74
CA LEU A 27 -12.71 -11.88 23.44
C LEU A 27 -13.75 -11.97 22.32
N SER A 28 -13.49 -12.78 21.29
CA SER A 28 -14.47 -13.01 20.22
C SER A 28 -15.75 -13.65 20.76
N GLN A 29 -15.65 -14.56 21.73
CA GLN A 29 -16.81 -15.17 22.38
C GLN A 29 -17.58 -14.15 23.24
N THR A 30 -16.88 -13.27 23.96
CA THR A 30 -17.52 -12.18 24.72
C THR A 30 -18.27 -11.21 23.82
N VAL A 31 -17.69 -10.84 22.67
CA VAL A 31 -18.38 -9.99 21.68
C VAL A 31 -19.64 -10.67 21.15
N ARG A 32 -19.60 -11.98 20.88
CA ARG A 32 -20.80 -12.74 20.50
C ARG A 32 -21.84 -12.78 21.61
N ALA A 33 -21.42 -12.90 22.87
CA ALA A 33 -22.34 -12.86 24.01
C ALA A 33 -23.03 -11.48 24.13
N PHE A 34 -22.34 -10.38 23.83
CA PHE A 34 -22.97 -9.06 23.72
C PHE A 34 -24.03 -9.05 22.61
N HIS A 35 -23.69 -9.59 21.44
CA HIS A 35 -24.60 -9.68 20.30
C HIS A 35 -25.85 -10.50 20.63
N ASP A 36 -25.70 -11.63 21.31
CA ASP A 36 -26.81 -12.48 21.75
C ASP A 36 -27.70 -11.77 22.78
N ALA A 37 -27.11 -10.91 23.63
CA ALA A 37 -27.83 -10.03 24.54
C ALA A 37 -28.47 -8.80 23.85
N GLY A 38 -28.31 -8.65 22.53
CA GLY A 38 -28.86 -7.53 21.77
C GLY A 38 -28.07 -6.23 21.91
N VAL A 39 -26.76 -6.31 22.21
CA VAL A 39 -25.84 -5.17 22.31
C VAL A 39 -24.68 -5.32 21.31
N CYS A 40 -24.47 -4.32 20.45
CA CYS A 40 -23.20 -4.15 19.72
C CYS A 40 -22.37 -3.09 20.43
N HIS A 41 -21.07 -3.28 20.54
CA HIS A 41 -20.16 -2.33 21.21
C HIS A 41 -20.00 -1.04 20.39
N GLY A 42 -19.90 -1.15 19.06
CA GLY A 42 -19.82 0.00 18.14
C GLY A 42 -18.44 0.64 18.04
N ASP A 43 -17.67 0.67 19.13
CA ASP A 43 -16.30 1.21 19.19
C ASP A 43 -15.32 0.26 19.90
N LEU A 44 -15.23 -0.98 19.44
CA LEU A 44 -14.29 -1.94 20.03
C LEU A 44 -12.85 -1.66 19.56
N LYS A 45 -11.95 -1.38 20.50
CA LYS A 45 -10.53 -1.05 20.26
C LYS A 45 -9.69 -1.46 21.48
N ALA A 46 -8.37 -1.56 21.30
CA ALA A 46 -7.48 -2.09 22.33
C ALA A 46 -7.55 -1.32 23.68
N ASN A 47 -7.68 0.00 23.65
CA ASN A 47 -7.81 0.81 24.86
C ASN A 47 -9.19 0.72 25.54
N ASN A 48 -10.18 0.08 24.90
CA ASN A 48 -11.48 -0.25 25.50
C ASN A 48 -11.50 -1.65 26.10
N ILE A 49 -10.33 -2.28 26.24
CA ILE A 49 -10.17 -3.60 26.87
C ILE A 49 -9.18 -3.44 28.02
N LEU A 50 -9.63 -3.74 29.23
CA LEU A 50 -8.78 -3.83 30.39
C LEU A 50 -8.39 -5.28 30.62
N VAL A 51 -7.11 -5.57 30.82
CA VAL A 51 -6.59 -6.91 31.11
C VAL A 51 -6.01 -6.94 32.52
N ASP A 52 -6.19 -8.04 33.23
CA ASP A 52 -5.56 -8.21 34.54
C ASP A 52 -4.05 -8.46 34.37
N PRO A 53 -3.18 -7.57 34.90
CA PRO A 53 -1.73 -7.69 34.72
C PRO A 53 -1.14 -8.94 35.39
N ARG A 54 -1.86 -9.60 36.29
CA ARG A 54 -1.40 -10.85 36.94
C ARG A 54 -1.30 -12.02 35.95
N ILE A 55 -2.06 -11.98 34.86
CA ILE A 55 -2.02 -13.00 33.81
C ILE A 55 -0.70 -12.96 33.07
N LEU A 56 -0.15 -11.74 32.88
CA LEU A 56 1.14 -11.52 32.23
C LEU A 56 2.32 -12.12 33.02
N LYS A 57 2.12 -12.42 34.31
CA LYS A 57 3.16 -12.98 35.20
C LYS A 57 3.11 -14.51 35.31
N GLY A 58 2.35 -15.20 34.45
CA GLY A 58 2.24 -16.66 34.45
C GLY A 58 1.42 -17.26 35.61
N ASN A 59 0.65 -16.44 36.34
CA ASN A 59 -0.20 -16.94 37.42
C ASN A 59 -1.49 -17.58 36.86
N LYS A 60 -1.58 -18.90 36.96
CA LYS A 60 -2.60 -19.75 36.32
C LYS A 60 -4.04 -19.63 36.85
N LYS A 61 -4.33 -18.76 37.81
CA LYS A 61 -5.70 -18.58 38.34
C LYS A 61 -6.01 -17.11 38.56
N VAL A 62 -6.53 -16.47 37.52
CA VAL A 62 -7.18 -15.16 37.64
C VAL A 62 -8.67 -15.38 37.35
N GLU A 63 -9.52 -14.90 38.26
CA GLU A 63 -10.98 -15.12 38.22
C GLU A 63 -11.66 -14.33 37.10
N ARG A 64 -11.07 -13.20 36.68
CA ARG A 64 -11.47 -12.40 35.53
C ARG A 64 -10.24 -11.98 34.75
N GLU A 65 -10.12 -12.51 33.53
CA GLU A 65 -8.93 -12.27 32.72
C GLU A 65 -8.91 -10.86 32.10
N TYR A 66 -10.09 -10.35 31.73
CA TYR A 66 -10.24 -9.03 31.11
C TYR A 66 -11.66 -8.48 31.30
N ILE A 67 -11.83 -7.20 31.00
CA ILE A 67 -13.11 -6.50 30.97
C ILE A 67 -13.15 -5.63 29.71
N VAL A 68 -14.25 -5.68 28.96
CA VAL A 68 -14.54 -4.72 27.90
C VAL A 68 -15.27 -3.53 28.52
N ILE A 69 -14.77 -2.32 28.28
CA ILE A 69 -15.25 -1.07 28.87
C ILE A 69 -15.67 -0.08 27.79
N ASP A 70 -16.18 1.09 28.19
CA ASP A 70 -16.57 2.18 27.30
C ASP A 70 -17.67 1.78 26.28
N LEU A 71 -18.87 1.56 26.80
CA LEU A 71 -20.08 1.28 26.02
C LEU A 71 -20.77 2.57 25.53
N SER A 72 -20.07 3.69 25.46
CA SER A 72 -20.66 4.99 25.05
C SER A 72 -21.16 4.97 23.60
N ALA A 73 -20.54 4.16 22.74
CA ALA A 73 -20.94 3.94 21.35
C ALA A 73 -21.85 2.70 21.15
N ALA A 74 -22.29 2.07 22.25
CA ALA A 74 -23.04 0.83 22.14
C ALA A 74 -24.41 1.03 21.49
N VAL A 75 -24.80 0.09 20.63
CA VAL A 75 -26.06 0.10 19.89
C VAL A 75 -26.90 -1.09 20.33
N LEU A 76 -28.16 -0.83 20.70
CA LEU A 76 -29.11 -1.87 21.08
C LEU A 76 -29.88 -2.37 19.85
N ARG A 77 -30.06 -3.69 19.74
CA ARG A 77 -30.71 -4.34 18.59
C ARG A 77 -32.04 -3.71 18.21
N HIS A 78 -32.90 -3.44 19.19
CA HIS A 78 -34.24 -2.90 18.96
C HIS A 78 -34.26 -1.43 18.49
N LYS A 79 -33.11 -0.76 18.41
CA LYS A 79 -32.97 0.64 17.95
C LYS A 79 -32.57 0.74 16.47
N VAL A 80 -32.29 -0.37 15.81
CA VAL A 80 -31.80 -0.40 14.42
C VAL A 80 -32.56 -1.42 13.58
N SER A 81 -32.44 -1.32 12.26
CA SER A 81 -32.94 -2.37 11.36
C SER A 81 -32.07 -3.63 11.42
N GLU A 82 -32.63 -4.78 11.02
CA GLU A 82 -31.89 -6.05 10.98
C GLU A 82 -30.64 -5.97 10.07
N ASP A 83 -30.73 -5.30 8.91
CA ASP A 83 -29.57 -5.09 8.03
C ASP A 83 -28.46 -4.25 8.69
N ALA A 84 -28.84 -3.23 9.47
CA ALA A 84 -27.87 -2.40 10.19
C ALA A 84 -27.26 -3.18 11.37
N TRP A 85 -28.09 -3.97 12.06
CA TRP A 85 -27.67 -4.86 13.13
C TRP A 85 -26.61 -5.86 12.65
N GLU A 86 -26.85 -6.57 11.54
CA GLU A 86 -25.90 -7.53 10.99
C GLU A 86 -24.56 -6.87 10.61
N LYS A 87 -24.60 -5.63 10.08
CA LYS A 87 -23.40 -4.86 9.77
C LYS A 87 -22.62 -4.47 11.02
N LEU A 88 -23.29 -4.07 12.10
CA LEU A 88 -22.65 -3.73 13.38
C LEU A 88 -22.02 -4.95 14.05
N GLN A 89 -22.70 -6.10 14.02
CA GLN A 89 -22.12 -7.36 14.52
C GLN A 89 -20.83 -7.73 13.78
N LYS A 90 -20.86 -7.66 12.43
CA LYS A 90 -19.67 -7.88 11.59
C LYS A 90 -18.58 -6.86 11.87
N HIS A 91 -18.94 -5.61 12.16
CA HIS A 91 -17.99 -4.56 12.50
C HIS A 91 -17.26 -4.86 13.82
N ASP A 92 -17.97 -5.18 14.91
CA ASP A 92 -17.35 -5.49 16.20
C ASP A 92 -16.38 -6.67 16.09
N LEU A 93 -16.81 -7.77 15.44
CA LEU A 93 -15.95 -8.95 15.24
C LEU A 93 -14.72 -8.63 14.38
N ARG A 94 -14.88 -7.78 13.38
CA ARG A 94 -13.74 -7.28 12.58
C ARG A 94 -12.80 -6.45 13.45
N CYS A 95 -13.31 -5.59 14.31
CA CYS A 95 -12.49 -4.80 15.23
C CYS A 95 -11.71 -5.69 16.19
N THR A 96 -12.33 -6.74 16.76
CA THR A 96 -11.62 -7.75 17.56
C THR A 96 -10.42 -8.30 16.79
N ARG A 97 -10.64 -8.78 15.57
CA ARG A 97 -9.57 -9.34 14.73
C ARG A 97 -8.47 -8.32 14.44
N VAL A 98 -8.81 -7.07 14.15
CA VAL A 98 -7.84 -6.00 13.85
C VAL A 98 -6.93 -5.71 15.06
N ILE A 99 -7.44 -5.78 16.29
CA ILE A 99 -6.62 -5.62 17.50
C ILE A 99 -5.49 -6.66 17.52
N PHE A 100 -5.82 -7.95 17.35
CA PHE A 100 -4.82 -9.02 17.38
C PHE A 100 -3.90 -9.05 16.16
N GLU A 101 -4.42 -8.74 14.96
CA GLU A 101 -3.59 -8.60 13.76
C GLU A 101 -2.57 -7.46 13.91
N THR A 102 -2.94 -6.35 14.56
CA THR A 102 -2.03 -5.24 14.85
C THR A 102 -0.90 -5.69 15.78
N ILE A 103 -1.22 -6.47 16.81
CA ILE A 103 -0.22 -6.97 17.76
C ILE A 103 0.73 -7.98 17.10
N LYS A 104 0.19 -8.94 16.34
CA LYS A 104 1.00 -9.91 15.58
C LYS A 104 1.94 -9.20 14.60
N ALA A 105 1.45 -8.15 13.93
CA ALA A 105 2.27 -7.33 13.04
C ALA A 105 3.37 -6.58 13.79
N GLN A 106 3.07 -6.01 14.96
CA GLN A 106 4.07 -5.35 15.79
C GLN A 106 5.18 -6.32 16.20
N LYS A 107 4.82 -7.48 16.74
CA LYS A 107 5.78 -8.54 17.10
C LYS A 107 6.68 -8.89 15.92
N ALA A 108 6.07 -9.18 14.76
CA ALA A 108 6.82 -9.56 13.56
C ALA A 108 7.81 -8.46 13.11
N LEU A 109 7.39 -7.20 13.14
CA LEU A 109 8.27 -6.08 12.76
C LEU A 109 9.38 -5.84 13.79
N THR A 110 9.10 -5.97 15.08
CA THR A 110 10.11 -5.89 16.13
C THR A 110 11.14 -7.00 15.98
N SER A 111 10.71 -8.25 15.78
CA SER A 111 11.63 -9.37 15.50
C SER A 111 12.47 -9.12 14.25
N GLY A 112 11.91 -8.51 13.20
CA GLY A 112 12.65 -8.14 12.01
C GLY A 112 13.72 -7.07 12.28
N LEU A 113 13.40 -6.07 13.10
CA LEU A 113 14.36 -5.04 13.51
C LEU A 113 15.49 -5.64 14.35
N GLU A 114 15.17 -6.55 15.27
CA GLU A 114 16.17 -7.28 16.05
C GLU A 114 17.07 -8.13 15.15
N LEU A 115 16.49 -8.82 14.18
CA LEU A 115 17.22 -9.64 13.21
C LEU A 115 18.23 -8.80 12.42
N ILE A 116 17.82 -7.63 11.91
CA ILE A 116 18.73 -6.71 11.21
C ILE A 116 19.79 -6.14 12.15
N SER A 117 19.42 -5.76 13.37
CA SER A 117 20.36 -5.17 14.33
C SER A 117 21.55 -6.09 14.67
N LYS A 118 21.33 -7.41 14.65
CA LYS A 118 22.38 -8.43 14.88
C LYS A 118 23.39 -8.51 13.71
N ILE A 119 22.97 -8.10 12.51
CA ILE A 119 23.78 -8.14 11.29
C ILE A 119 24.53 -6.82 11.10
N SER A 120 23.86 -5.70 11.37
CA SER A 120 24.37 -4.34 11.19
C SER A 120 25.34 -3.87 12.27
N LEU A 121 26.06 -4.78 12.95
CA LEU A 121 27.00 -4.39 14.00
C LEU A 121 28.06 -3.41 13.44
N PRO A 122 28.23 -2.22 14.02
CA PRO A 122 29.18 -1.25 13.52
C PRO A 122 30.59 -1.82 13.61
N LYS A 123 31.30 -1.87 12.48
CA LYS A 123 32.74 -2.12 12.50
C LYS A 123 33.40 -0.98 13.27
N PRO A 124 34.42 -1.26 14.10
CA PRO A 124 35.07 -0.25 14.96
C PRO A 124 35.69 0.94 14.20
N ASN A 125 35.79 0.89 12.87
CA ASN A 125 36.40 1.93 12.04
C ASN A 125 35.40 2.83 11.28
N GLY A 126 34.10 2.81 11.62
CA GLY A 126 33.11 3.75 11.06
C GLY A 126 32.76 3.56 9.58
N ASP A 127 33.40 2.62 8.88
CA ASP A 127 33.10 2.31 7.49
C ASP A 127 31.89 1.36 7.43
N MET A 128 30.71 1.94 7.21
CA MET A 128 29.45 1.21 6.98
C MET A 128 29.47 0.56 5.58
N THR A 129 30.32 -0.45 5.43
CA THR A 129 30.29 -1.33 4.27
C THR A 129 29.03 -2.18 4.35
N LYS A 130 28.09 -1.97 3.43
CA LYS A 130 26.88 -2.80 3.29
C LYS A 130 27.27 -4.27 3.22
N GLN A 131 26.66 -5.09 4.06
CA GLN A 131 26.94 -6.53 4.11
C GLN A 131 25.82 -7.31 3.41
N PRO A 132 26.15 -8.40 2.71
CA PRO A 132 25.12 -9.28 2.21
C PRO A 132 24.40 -9.94 3.40
N ILE A 133 23.08 -9.85 3.42
CA ILE A 133 22.24 -10.64 4.32
C ILE A 133 22.11 -12.03 3.71
N ASP A 134 22.33 -13.08 4.48
CA ASP A 134 22.20 -14.45 4.00
C ASP A 134 20.75 -14.77 3.58
N THR A 135 20.58 -15.79 2.73
CA THR A 135 19.28 -16.10 2.12
C THR A 135 18.24 -16.59 3.12
N GLU A 136 18.66 -17.21 4.22
CA GLU A 136 17.75 -17.71 5.27
C GLU A 136 17.17 -16.53 6.04
N THR A 137 18.01 -15.61 6.49
CA THR A 137 17.61 -14.35 7.12
C THR A 137 16.69 -13.52 6.20
N GLN A 138 17.01 -13.41 4.92
CA GLN A 138 16.13 -12.70 3.97
C GLN A 138 14.76 -13.36 3.83
N SER A 139 14.70 -14.69 3.87
CA SER A 139 13.44 -15.44 3.82
C SER A 139 12.61 -15.24 5.10
N GLU A 140 13.26 -15.16 6.25
CA GLU A 140 12.62 -14.82 7.52
C GLU A 140 12.03 -13.40 7.49
N LEU A 141 12.78 -12.41 7.00
CA LEU A 141 12.28 -11.03 6.82
C LEU A 141 11.04 -11.00 5.91
N VAL A 142 11.01 -11.79 4.83
CA VAL A 142 9.84 -11.92 3.96
C VAL A 142 8.63 -12.45 4.74
N ALA A 143 8.81 -13.47 5.59
CA ALA A 143 7.74 -14.03 6.41
C ALA A 143 7.20 -12.98 7.41
N LEU A 144 8.08 -12.23 8.06
CA LEU A 144 7.73 -11.18 9.01
C LEU A 144 6.95 -10.04 8.32
N PHE A 145 7.38 -9.60 7.13
CA PHE A 145 6.65 -8.61 6.35
C PHE A 145 5.26 -9.09 5.92
N LYS A 146 5.13 -10.36 5.51
CA LYS A 146 3.83 -10.96 5.15
C LYS A 146 2.90 -11.00 6.36
N ALA A 147 3.41 -11.35 7.54
CA ALA A 147 2.63 -11.31 8.78
C ALA A 147 2.14 -9.90 9.13
N ALA A 148 2.95 -8.87 8.84
CA ALA A 148 2.59 -7.48 9.13
C ALA A 148 1.73 -6.78 8.07
N GLN A 149 1.61 -7.34 6.86
CA GLN A 149 1.05 -6.65 5.69
C GLN A 149 -0.42 -6.22 5.88
N TYR A 150 -1.23 -7.03 6.57
CA TYR A 150 -2.64 -6.73 6.80
C TYR A 150 -2.84 -5.54 7.75
N ALA A 151 -2.06 -5.47 8.83
CA ALA A 151 -2.16 -4.42 9.82
C ALA A 151 -1.55 -3.08 9.38
N GLN A 152 -0.67 -3.09 8.37
CA GLN A 152 -0.02 -1.89 7.84
C GLN A 152 -1.02 -0.79 7.46
N LYS A 153 -2.20 -1.16 6.93
CA LYS A 153 -3.24 -0.20 6.53
C LYS A 153 -4.13 0.26 7.69
N ALA A 154 -4.20 -0.52 8.76
CA ALA A 154 -5.09 -0.28 9.90
C ALA A 154 -4.46 0.61 10.97
N SER A 155 -3.12 0.62 11.08
CA SER A 155 -2.40 1.32 12.13
C SER A 155 -1.23 2.14 11.60
N SER A 156 -1.24 3.45 11.89
CA SER A 156 -0.14 4.37 11.56
C SER A 156 1.16 3.97 12.26
N PHE A 157 1.06 3.46 13.49
CA PHE A 157 2.19 2.95 14.27
C PHE A 157 2.84 1.73 13.58
N ILE A 158 2.03 0.75 13.14
CA ILE A 158 2.54 -0.41 12.38
C ILE A 158 3.20 0.05 11.08
N ASN A 159 2.58 1.00 10.36
CA ASN A 159 3.21 1.56 9.17
C ASN A 159 4.55 2.24 9.48
N SER A 160 4.70 2.89 10.64
CA SER A 160 5.98 3.47 11.09
C SER A 160 7.04 2.42 11.42
N LEU A 161 6.67 1.32 12.08
CA LEU A 161 7.60 0.20 12.32
C LEU A 161 7.97 -0.55 11.04
N PHE A 162 7.05 -0.60 10.08
CA PHE A 162 7.32 -1.13 8.75
C PHE A 162 8.31 -0.22 7.99
N ASN A 163 8.19 1.10 8.14
CA ASN A 163 9.09 2.13 7.58
C ASN A 163 10.55 1.96 8.03
N LYS A 164 10.85 2.31 9.28
CA LYS A 164 11.30 1.28 10.20
C LYS A 164 12.34 0.29 9.67
N LEU A 165 11.85 -0.94 9.60
CA LEU A 165 12.56 -2.11 9.11
C LEU A 165 13.05 -1.98 7.67
N ILE A 166 12.29 -1.33 6.77
CA ILE A 166 12.71 -1.10 5.38
C ILE A 166 13.97 -0.23 5.34
N ASP A 167 14.03 0.83 6.15
CA ASP A 167 15.20 1.71 6.22
C ASP A 167 16.43 0.96 6.72
N GLU A 168 16.28 0.17 7.77
CA GLU A 168 17.35 -0.68 8.32
C GLU A 168 17.85 -1.70 7.29
N ILE A 169 16.97 -2.34 6.52
CA ILE A 169 17.36 -3.27 5.45
C ILE A 169 18.15 -2.55 4.35
N VAL A 170 17.66 -1.40 3.88
CA VAL A 170 18.32 -0.62 2.80
C VAL A 170 19.68 -0.10 3.24
N GLN A 171 19.85 0.21 4.53
CA GLN A 171 21.13 0.58 5.12
C GLN A 171 22.06 -0.63 5.25
N ALA A 172 21.54 -1.77 5.69
CA ALA A 172 22.32 -2.99 5.93
C ALA A 172 22.87 -3.60 4.64
N THR A 173 22.06 -3.64 3.57
CA THR A 173 22.39 -4.36 2.35
C THR A 173 21.90 -3.67 1.09
N ASP A 174 22.54 -3.99 -0.03
CA ASP A 174 22.06 -3.65 -1.38
C ASP A 174 21.73 -4.90 -2.21
N LEU A 175 21.92 -6.10 -1.63
CA LEU A 175 21.75 -7.37 -2.30
C LEU A 175 20.55 -8.13 -1.73
N LEU A 176 19.43 -8.08 -2.44
CA LEU A 176 18.17 -8.69 -2.01
C LEU A 176 17.79 -9.87 -2.90
N THR A 177 17.29 -10.93 -2.27
CA THR A 177 16.52 -12.01 -2.91
C THR A 177 15.31 -11.42 -3.64
N PRO A 178 14.84 -12.05 -4.73
CA PRO A 178 13.69 -11.53 -5.49
C PRO A 178 12.47 -11.21 -4.64
N GLU A 179 12.11 -12.08 -3.69
CA GLU A 179 10.94 -11.93 -2.83
C GLU A 179 11.08 -10.74 -1.87
N LEU A 180 12.23 -10.59 -1.21
CA LEU A 180 12.47 -9.46 -0.33
C LEU A 180 12.59 -8.16 -1.12
N CYS A 181 13.23 -8.20 -2.29
CA CYS A 181 13.34 -7.08 -3.21
C CYS A 181 11.95 -6.56 -3.61
N LEU A 182 11.01 -7.42 -3.98
CA LEU A 182 9.64 -7.02 -4.30
C LEU A 182 8.97 -6.23 -3.17
N ILE A 183 9.11 -6.70 -1.92
CA ILE A 183 8.52 -6.04 -0.75
C ILE A 183 9.18 -4.69 -0.50
N VAL A 184 10.51 -4.67 -0.47
CA VAL A 184 11.30 -3.45 -0.18
C VAL A 184 11.05 -2.38 -1.24
N VAL A 185 11.17 -2.74 -2.51
CA VAL A 185 11.06 -1.83 -3.64
C VAL A 185 9.63 -1.31 -3.80
N ASP A 186 8.59 -2.13 -3.63
CA ASP A 186 7.21 -1.64 -3.69
C ASP A 186 6.90 -0.71 -2.50
N CYS A 187 7.50 -0.97 -1.32
CA CYS A 187 7.36 -0.08 -0.17
C CYS A 187 8.03 1.28 -0.40
N LEU A 188 9.26 1.29 -0.95
CA LEU A 188 9.97 2.52 -1.31
C LEU A 188 9.20 3.31 -2.39
N ARG A 189 8.69 2.62 -3.41
CA ARG A 189 7.89 3.21 -4.49
C ARG A 189 6.66 3.94 -3.96
N ARG A 190 5.86 3.28 -3.10
CA ARG A 190 4.66 3.89 -2.49
C ARG A 190 4.95 5.14 -1.66
N ARG A 191 6.21 5.33 -1.26
CA ARG A 191 6.71 6.50 -0.51
C ARG A 191 7.49 7.47 -1.37
N ILE A 192 7.43 7.33 -2.69
CA ILE A 192 8.09 8.23 -3.65
C ILE A 192 9.63 8.21 -3.47
N ARG A 193 10.18 7.11 -2.92
CA ARG A 193 11.63 6.88 -2.77
C ARG A 193 12.18 6.08 -3.96
N CYS A 194 11.72 6.45 -5.15
CA CYS A 194 12.08 5.78 -6.40
C CYS A 194 13.60 5.84 -6.72
N PRO A 195 14.36 6.89 -6.35
CA PRO A 195 15.82 6.92 -6.50
C PRO A 195 16.56 5.85 -5.68
N GLU A 196 16.01 5.41 -4.55
CA GLU A 196 16.60 4.34 -3.72
C GLU A 196 16.14 2.96 -4.20
N ALA A 197 14.90 2.87 -4.67
CA ALA A 197 14.28 1.62 -5.11
C ALA A 197 14.92 1.08 -6.40
N LEU A 198 15.24 1.94 -7.36
CA LEU A 198 15.71 1.52 -8.69
C LEU A 198 17.11 0.88 -8.67
N PRO A 199 18.11 1.40 -7.92
CA PRO A 199 19.42 0.73 -7.77
C PRO A 199 19.32 -0.66 -7.14
N LEU A 200 18.51 -0.81 -6.08
CA LEU A 200 18.28 -2.10 -5.42
C LEU A 200 17.70 -3.12 -6.39
N LEU A 201 16.66 -2.70 -7.12
CA LEU A 201 16.00 -3.53 -8.11
C LEU A 201 16.94 -3.94 -9.25
N ASN A 202 17.72 -3.00 -9.79
CA ASN A 202 18.70 -3.30 -10.83
C ASN A 202 19.78 -4.26 -10.34
N LYS A 203 20.24 -4.12 -9.09
CA LYS A 203 21.24 -5.03 -8.51
C LYS A 203 20.68 -6.45 -8.38
N THR A 204 19.47 -6.61 -7.84
CA THR A 204 18.77 -7.91 -7.79
C THR A 204 18.55 -8.47 -9.20
N LEU A 205 18.14 -7.65 -10.17
CA LEU A 205 17.90 -8.10 -11.54
C LEU A 205 19.18 -8.55 -12.26
N SER A 206 20.35 -8.00 -11.89
CA SER A 206 21.65 -8.37 -12.48
C SER A 206 22.21 -9.70 -11.99
N GLN A 207 21.67 -10.26 -10.90
CA GLN A 207 22.12 -11.54 -10.39
C GLN A 207 21.74 -12.69 -11.35
N PRO A 208 22.59 -13.73 -11.48
CA PRO A 208 22.22 -14.95 -12.18
C PRO A 208 20.98 -15.56 -11.53
N ARG A 209 19.92 -15.77 -12.32
CA ARG A 209 18.66 -16.31 -11.85
C ARG A 209 18.34 -17.61 -12.56
N GLN A 210 17.82 -18.57 -11.81
CA GLN A 210 17.34 -19.84 -12.34
C GLN A 210 16.00 -19.70 -13.08
N SER A 211 15.23 -18.64 -12.81
CA SER A 211 13.91 -18.42 -13.41
C SER A 211 13.59 -16.93 -13.60
N PRO A 212 12.81 -16.56 -14.64
CA PRO A 212 12.28 -15.22 -14.81
C PRO A 212 11.42 -14.78 -13.61
N CYS A 213 11.49 -13.49 -13.28
CA CYS A 213 10.67 -12.87 -12.23
C CYS A 213 9.90 -11.68 -12.82
N PRO A 214 8.76 -11.94 -13.49
CA PRO A 214 7.99 -10.92 -14.18
C PRO A 214 7.53 -9.78 -13.25
N GLU A 215 7.31 -10.07 -11.97
CA GLU A 215 6.98 -9.10 -10.94
C GLU A 215 8.07 -8.01 -10.78
N LEU A 216 9.35 -8.39 -10.77
CA LEU A 216 10.45 -7.45 -10.63
C LEU A 216 10.59 -6.57 -11.88
N ASN A 217 10.44 -7.14 -13.08
CA ASN A 217 10.50 -6.38 -14.33
C ASN A 217 9.32 -5.41 -14.47
N ARG A 218 8.11 -5.81 -14.07
CA ARG A 218 6.97 -4.90 -13.98
C ARG A 218 7.23 -3.76 -13.00
N LEU A 219 7.78 -4.06 -11.82
CA LEU A 219 8.08 -3.04 -10.82
C LEU A 219 9.17 -2.06 -11.33
N LYS A 220 10.13 -2.55 -12.12
CA LYS A 220 11.13 -1.72 -12.80
C LYS A 220 10.47 -0.75 -13.77
N ALA A 221 9.60 -1.23 -14.64
CA ALA A 221 8.89 -0.39 -15.60
C ALA A 221 8.05 0.71 -14.93
N LEU A 222 7.38 0.37 -13.82
CA LEU A 222 6.63 1.33 -13.00
C LEU A 222 7.54 2.40 -12.39
N LEU A 223 8.66 2.01 -11.78
CA LEU A 223 9.64 2.95 -11.21
C LEU A 223 10.26 3.87 -12.27
N MET A 224 10.53 3.36 -13.46
CA MET A 224 11.07 4.15 -14.58
C MET A 224 10.05 5.18 -15.07
N THR A 225 8.77 4.80 -15.12
CA THR A 225 7.64 5.71 -15.45
C THR A 225 7.50 6.85 -14.44
N GLU A 226 7.72 6.55 -13.16
CA GLU A 226 7.60 7.50 -12.05
C GLU A 226 8.83 8.44 -11.96
N ASN A 227 10.04 7.95 -12.28
CA ASN A 227 11.27 8.74 -12.33
C ASN A 227 11.48 9.52 -13.64
N SER A 228 10.54 9.46 -14.59
CA SER A 228 10.69 10.07 -15.92
C SER A 228 11.96 9.63 -16.65
N VAL A 229 12.32 8.35 -16.51
CA VAL A 229 13.39 7.74 -17.31
C VAL A 229 12.97 7.73 -18.79
N ASP A 230 13.95 7.68 -19.69
CA ASP A 230 13.73 7.61 -21.13
C ASP A 230 12.57 6.67 -21.51
N SER A 231 11.68 7.18 -22.36
CA SER A 231 10.44 6.48 -22.72
C SER A 231 10.70 5.19 -23.49
N THR A 232 11.77 5.11 -24.25
CA THR A 232 12.15 3.92 -25.03
C THR A 232 12.60 2.82 -24.07
N ILE A 233 13.48 3.15 -23.12
CA ILE A 233 13.95 2.19 -22.13
C ILE A 233 12.80 1.73 -21.22
N THR A 234 11.91 2.64 -20.84
CA THR A 234 10.72 2.33 -20.04
C THR A 234 9.75 1.41 -20.80
N ALA A 235 9.53 1.65 -22.10
CA ALA A 235 8.71 0.78 -22.95
C ALA A 235 9.31 -0.63 -23.05
N GLN A 236 10.62 -0.75 -23.26
CA GLN A 236 11.32 -2.04 -23.30
C GLN A 236 11.17 -2.81 -21.97
N ALA A 237 11.22 -2.11 -20.83
CA ALA A 237 11.01 -2.76 -19.53
C ALA A 237 9.57 -3.32 -19.38
N PHE A 238 8.56 -2.59 -19.88
CA PHE A 238 7.19 -3.11 -19.92
C PHE A 238 7.05 -4.30 -20.87
N GLU A 239 7.64 -4.23 -22.06
CA GLU A 239 7.58 -5.30 -23.06
C GLU A 239 8.24 -6.58 -22.53
N LEU A 240 9.39 -6.47 -21.86
CA LEU A 240 10.04 -7.58 -21.18
C LEU A 240 9.15 -8.18 -20.08
N ALA A 241 8.55 -7.33 -19.22
CA ALA A 241 7.66 -7.79 -18.17
C ALA A 241 6.45 -8.54 -18.74
N ILE A 242 5.82 -8.01 -19.79
CA ILE A 242 4.67 -8.64 -20.46
C ILE A 242 5.04 -9.97 -21.08
N ALA A 243 6.21 -10.07 -21.73
CA ALA A 243 6.71 -11.31 -22.30
C ALA A 243 6.88 -12.38 -21.21
N GLU A 244 7.53 -12.05 -20.10
CA GLU A 244 7.72 -12.98 -18.98
C GLU A 244 6.39 -13.38 -18.29
N TYR A 245 5.44 -12.44 -18.11
CA TYR A 245 4.11 -12.78 -17.60
C TYR A 245 3.35 -13.72 -18.55
N THR A 246 3.48 -13.49 -19.86
CA THR A 246 2.84 -14.30 -20.89
C THR A 246 3.42 -15.71 -20.91
N GLU A 247 4.73 -15.85 -20.81
CA GLU A 247 5.41 -17.14 -20.73
C GLU A 247 5.03 -17.91 -19.46
N LYS A 248 5.09 -17.25 -18.30
CA LYS A 248 4.89 -17.91 -16.99
C LYS A 248 3.43 -18.25 -16.69
N TYR A 249 2.49 -17.38 -17.07
CA TYR A 249 1.08 -17.50 -16.67
C TYR A 249 0.13 -17.66 -17.85
N GLY A 250 0.52 -17.20 -19.04
CA GLY A 250 -0.31 -17.15 -20.23
C GLY A 250 -0.86 -15.75 -20.54
N PRO A 251 -1.26 -15.49 -21.80
CA PRO A 251 -1.70 -14.16 -22.25
C PRO A 251 -3.07 -13.74 -21.67
N HIS A 252 -3.91 -14.71 -21.32
CA HIS A 252 -5.28 -14.46 -20.82
C HIS A 252 -5.36 -14.32 -19.29
N ARG A 253 -4.24 -14.49 -18.58
CA ARG A 253 -4.25 -14.36 -17.11
C ARG A 253 -4.39 -12.91 -16.70
N LEU A 254 -5.17 -12.69 -15.64
CA LEU A 254 -5.49 -11.36 -15.14
C LEU A 254 -4.23 -10.53 -14.81
N LEU A 255 -3.18 -11.14 -14.25
CA LEU A 255 -1.93 -10.43 -13.97
C LEU A 255 -1.23 -9.94 -15.24
N THR A 256 -1.26 -10.74 -16.31
CA THR A 256 -0.73 -10.37 -17.62
C THR A 256 -1.52 -9.20 -18.20
N LEU A 257 -2.85 -9.26 -18.14
CA LEU A 257 -3.74 -8.19 -18.62
C LEU A 257 -3.61 -6.90 -17.80
N GLU A 258 -3.46 -6.98 -16.48
CA GLU A 258 -3.21 -5.83 -15.61
C GLU A 258 -1.87 -5.15 -15.98
N THR A 259 -0.82 -5.94 -16.24
CA THR A 259 0.49 -5.41 -16.67
C THR A 259 0.40 -4.75 -18.05
N ARG A 260 -0.37 -5.33 -18.98
CA ARG A 260 -0.63 -4.70 -20.29
C ARG A 260 -1.40 -3.40 -20.17
N MET A 261 -2.36 -3.32 -19.24
CA MET A 261 -3.10 -2.09 -18.96
C MET A 261 -2.18 -1.00 -18.37
N GLU A 262 -1.22 -1.36 -17.52
CA GLU A 262 -0.18 -0.44 -17.02
C GLU A 262 0.70 0.10 -18.17
N TYR A 263 1.12 -0.77 -19.09
CA TYR A 263 1.87 -0.35 -20.27
C TYR A 263 1.05 0.58 -21.17
N ALA A 264 -0.22 0.27 -21.44
CA ALA A 264 -1.10 1.15 -22.21
C ALA A 264 -1.28 2.51 -21.53
N ASN A 265 -1.37 2.55 -20.20
CA ASN A 265 -1.44 3.79 -19.44
C ASN A 265 -0.16 4.63 -19.57
N PHE A 266 1.01 3.99 -19.54
CA PHE A 266 2.29 4.63 -19.82
C PHE A 266 2.36 5.17 -21.24
N LEU A 267 1.99 4.39 -22.27
CA LEU A 267 1.96 4.83 -23.67
C LEU A 267 1.07 6.07 -23.86
N ALA A 268 -0.12 6.07 -23.25
CA ALA A 268 -0.99 7.23 -23.27
C ALA A 268 -0.41 8.45 -22.55
N LYS A 269 0.43 8.26 -21.52
CA LYS A 269 1.14 9.36 -20.82
C LYS A 269 2.19 10.01 -21.71
N ILE A 270 2.87 9.22 -22.54
CA ILE A 270 3.86 9.72 -23.52
C ILE A 270 3.23 10.07 -24.88
N GLN A 271 1.92 10.32 -24.91
CA GLN A 271 1.15 10.71 -26.10
C GLN A 271 1.10 9.67 -27.24
N SER A 272 1.50 8.42 -26.98
CA SER A 272 1.31 7.30 -27.92
C SER A 272 -0.12 6.74 -27.82
N HIS A 273 -1.10 7.60 -28.09
CA HIS A 273 -2.53 7.31 -27.89
C HIS A 273 -3.05 6.18 -28.78
N SER A 274 -2.56 6.06 -30.02
CA SER A 274 -2.97 5.00 -30.94
C SER A 274 -2.56 3.61 -30.42
N LYS A 275 -1.28 3.43 -30.07
CA LYS A 275 -0.77 2.14 -29.54
C LYS A 275 -1.40 1.81 -28.19
N ALA A 276 -1.62 2.82 -27.33
CA ALA A 276 -2.33 2.63 -26.07
C ALA A 276 -3.76 2.10 -26.31
N LYS A 277 -4.49 2.68 -27.26
CA LYS A 277 -5.86 2.25 -27.60
C LYS A 277 -5.90 0.81 -28.11
N GLU A 278 -5.01 0.46 -29.04
CA GLU A 278 -4.87 -0.89 -29.59
C GLU A 278 -4.70 -1.95 -28.48
N ILE A 279 -3.80 -1.70 -27.53
CA ILE A 279 -3.58 -2.62 -26.39
C ILE A 279 -4.84 -2.74 -25.52
N ILE A 280 -5.54 -1.63 -25.25
CA ILE A 280 -6.74 -1.64 -24.41
C ILE A 280 -7.89 -2.38 -25.10
N GLU A 281 -8.04 -2.22 -26.41
CA GLU A 281 -9.04 -2.95 -27.20
C GLU A 281 -8.77 -4.46 -27.21
N ASP A 282 -7.51 -4.88 -27.34
CA ASP A 282 -7.14 -6.30 -27.24
C ASP A 282 -7.42 -6.87 -25.83
N ILE A 283 -7.13 -6.12 -24.77
CA ILE A 283 -7.51 -6.51 -23.40
C ILE A 283 -9.02 -6.70 -23.29
N LEU A 284 -9.82 -5.77 -23.81
CA LEU A 284 -11.29 -5.89 -23.79
C LEU A 284 -11.81 -7.08 -24.58
N LEU A 285 -11.19 -7.40 -25.73
CA LEU A 285 -11.54 -8.57 -26.51
C LEU A 285 -11.31 -9.85 -25.70
N ILE A 286 -10.16 -9.95 -25.04
CA ILE A 286 -9.81 -11.08 -24.17
C ILE A 286 -10.80 -11.19 -23.00
N LEU A 287 -11.09 -10.09 -22.29
CA LEU A 287 -12.00 -10.07 -21.14
C LEU A 287 -13.45 -10.45 -21.48
N LYS A 288 -13.86 -10.31 -22.75
CA LYS A 288 -15.18 -10.72 -23.25
C LYS A 288 -15.24 -12.20 -23.64
N SER A 289 -14.10 -12.90 -23.68
CA SER A 289 -14.08 -14.33 -23.98
C SER A 289 -14.90 -15.11 -22.95
N PRO A 290 -15.70 -16.11 -23.38
CA PRO A 290 -16.44 -16.99 -22.47
C PRO A 290 -15.51 -17.78 -21.53
N ASP A 291 -14.24 -17.95 -21.88
CA ASP A 291 -13.26 -18.72 -21.10
C ASP A 291 -12.74 -17.96 -19.86
N ILE A 292 -13.07 -16.68 -19.71
CA ILE A 292 -12.64 -15.87 -18.56
C ILE A 292 -13.70 -15.87 -17.47
N GLN A 293 -13.33 -16.41 -16.31
CA GLN A 293 -14.17 -16.38 -15.12
C GLN A 293 -14.47 -14.94 -14.68
N ARG A 294 -15.75 -14.56 -14.71
CA ARG A 294 -16.28 -13.25 -14.31
C ARG A 294 -16.12 -13.03 -12.79
N SER A 295 -14.97 -12.47 -12.39
CA SER A 295 -14.70 -12.04 -11.02
C SER A 295 -14.87 -10.53 -10.85
N LYS A 296 -14.98 -10.05 -9.59
CA LYS A 296 -15.01 -8.60 -9.29
C LYS A 296 -13.80 -7.84 -9.87
N ARG A 297 -12.62 -8.49 -9.91
CA ARG A 297 -11.40 -7.89 -10.48
C ARG A 297 -11.49 -7.77 -12.01
N VAL A 298 -11.99 -8.80 -12.69
CA VAL A 298 -12.22 -8.79 -14.15
C VAL A 298 -13.18 -7.67 -14.54
N ILE A 299 -14.31 -7.54 -13.83
CA ILE A 299 -15.30 -6.49 -14.08
C ILE A 299 -14.70 -5.09 -13.88
N ARG A 300 -13.86 -4.92 -12.86
CA ARG A 300 -13.16 -3.66 -12.61
C ARG A 300 -12.20 -3.31 -13.76
N LEU A 301 -11.39 -4.28 -14.20
CA LEU A 301 -10.46 -4.07 -15.31
C LEU A 301 -11.20 -3.72 -16.60
N GLU A 302 -12.29 -4.42 -16.91
CA GLU A 302 -13.15 -4.11 -18.06
C GLU A 302 -13.68 -2.66 -18.01
N ARG A 303 -14.16 -2.22 -16.84
CA ARG A 303 -14.59 -0.83 -16.63
C ARG A 303 -13.46 0.17 -16.82
N ASP A 304 -12.27 -0.11 -16.28
CA ASP A 304 -11.11 0.76 -16.39
C ASP A 304 -10.65 0.90 -17.86
N CYS A 305 -10.69 -0.19 -18.63
CA CYS A 305 -10.44 -0.18 -20.08
C CYS A 305 -11.44 0.73 -20.83
N LEU A 306 -12.75 0.58 -20.57
CA LEU A 306 -13.78 1.39 -21.22
C LEU A 306 -13.65 2.89 -20.91
N ILE A 307 -13.35 3.23 -19.66
CA ILE A 307 -13.08 4.62 -19.25
C ILE A 307 -11.86 5.16 -20.00
N ARG A 308 -10.80 4.34 -20.13
CA ARG A 308 -9.55 4.77 -20.75
C ARG A 308 -9.68 4.97 -22.26
N ILE A 309 -10.39 4.08 -22.98
CA ILE A 309 -10.68 4.26 -24.41
C ILE A 309 -11.36 5.60 -24.65
N ARG A 310 -12.44 5.90 -23.92
CA ARG A 310 -13.16 7.18 -24.06
C ARG A 310 -12.23 8.38 -23.86
N LYS A 311 -11.35 8.32 -22.85
CA LYS A 311 -10.37 9.38 -22.60
C LYS A 311 -9.37 9.50 -23.76
N THR A 312 -8.86 8.38 -24.27
CA THR A 312 -7.92 8.36 -25.40
C THR A 312 -8.58 8.88 -26.69
N ASP A 313 -9.83 8.54 -26.96
CA ASP A 313 -10.58 9.05 -28.12
C ASP A 313 -10.76 10.58 -28.05
N ILE A 314 -11.06 11.11 -26.86
CA ILE A 314 -11.13 12.57 -26.66
C ILE A 314 -9.78 13.24 -26.93
N GLU A 315 -8.67 12.68 -26.44
CA GLU A 315 -7.34 13.24 -26.68
C GLU A 315 -6.90 13.13 -28.14
N LEU A 316 -7.24 12.03 -28.83
CA LEU A 316 -7.03 11.87 -30.27
C LEU A 316 -7.86 12.88 -31.08
N ALA A 317 -9.11 13.13 -30.68
CA ALA A 317 -9.94 14.13 -31.34
C ALA A 317 -9.38 15.55 -31.15
N LYS A 318 -8.83 15.87 -29.97
CA LYS A 318 -8.16 17.16 -29.71
C LYS A 318 -6.90 17.34 -30.53
N SER A 319 -6.07 16.31 -30.68
CA SER A 319 -4.83 16.40 -31.47
C SER A 319 -5.10 16.52 -32.97
N GLN A 320 -6.29 16.11 -33.43
CA GLN A 320 -6.75 16.24 -34.81
C GLN A 320 -7.50 17.54 -35.10
N GLN A 321 -7.85 18.34 -34.08
CA GLN A 321 -8.45 19.66 -34.32
C GLN A 321 -7.38 20.60 -34.90
N PRO A 322 -7.66 21.28 -36.04
CA PRO A 322 -6.79 22.33 -36.55
C PRO A 322 -6.56 23.36 -35.46
N SER A 323 -5.31 23.76 -35.23
CA SER A 323 -5.01 24.88 -34.34
C SER A 323 -5.76 26.11 -34.85
N GLN A 324 -6.87 26.46 -34.20
CA GLN A 324 -7.51 27.74 -34.45
C GLN A 324 -6.52 28.79 -33.96
N GLN A 325 -5.77 29.37 -34.91
CA GLN A 325 -5.05 30.61 -34.66
C GLN A 325 -6.07 31.59 -34.07
N PRO A 326 -5.74 32.28 -32.96
CA PRO A 326 -6.61 33.32 -32.46
C PRO A 326 -6.87 34.31 -33.62
N PRO A 327 -8.11 34.79 -33.78
CA PRO A 327 -8.44 35.69 -34.88
C PRO A 327 -7.46 36.86 -34.84
N MET A 328 -6.74 37.09 -35.95
CA MET A 328 -5.92 38.28 -36.09
C MET A 328 -6.81 39.49 -35.85
N ASN A 329 -6.61 40.14 -34.71
CA ASN A 329 -7.22 41.44 -34.47
C ASN A 329 -6.67 42.40 -35.53
N PRO A 330 -7.52 43.03 -36.35
CA PRO A 330 -7.06 44.04 -37.29
C PRO A 330 -6.53 45.25 -36.49
N SER A 331 -5.30 45.62 -36.85
CA SER A 331 -4.53 46.80 -36.46
C SER A 331 -5.31 47.90 -35.72
N LYS A 332 -5.15 47.97 -34.40
CA LYS A 332 -5.30 49.25 -33.69
C LYS A 332 -3.98 50.02 -33.81
N ARG A 333 -3.96 50.93 -34.79
CA ARG A 333 -3.08 52.10 -34.87
C ARG A 333 -2.94 52.71 -33.46
N LYS A 334 -1.76 52.61 -32.86
CA LYS A 334 -1.39 53.48 -31.73
C LYS A 334 -0.61 54.66 -32.30
N LEU A 335 -1.24 55.84 -32.25
CA LEU A 335 -0.51 57.10 -32.31
C LEU A 335 0.41 57.18 -31.09
N SER A 336 1.69 57.47 -31.34
CA SER A 336 2.65 57.90 -30.35
C SER A 336 2.59 59.42 -30.19
N THR A 337 2.34 59.88 -28.98
CA THR A 337 2.71 61.21 -28.43
C THR A 337 2.82 60.98 -26.93
N SER A 338 4.03 60.79 -26.41
CA SER A 338 4.91 61.81 -25.80
C SER A 338 4.47 62.22 -24.40
N ASP A 339 5.29 61.81 -23.42
CA ASP A 339 5.72 62.47 -22.19
C ASP A 339 4.78 63.45 -21.49
N THR A 340 4.50 63.17 -20.21
CA THR A 340 4.95 63.99 -19.08
C THR A 340 4.64 63.29 -17.75
N ASP A 341 5.66 63.33 -16.89
CA ASP A 341 5.72 63.29 -15.43
C ASP A 341 4.39 63.32 -14.64
N PHE A 342 4.31 62.51 -13.58
CA PHE A 342 4.28 63.04 -12.21
C PHE A 342 4.51 61.94 -11.17
N ASP A 343 5.28 62.36 -10.18
CA ASP A 343 5.78 61.66 -9.01
C ASP A 343 4.72 61.32 -7.96
N GLU A 344 5.16 60.45 -7.05
CA GLU A 344 4.83 60.41 -5.62
C GLU A 344 3.48 59.88 -5.10
N ALA A 345 3.66 58.83 -4.28
CA ALA A 345 3.18 58.67 -2.91
C ALA A 345 1.68 58.37 -2.67
N LEU A 346 1.44 57.25 -1.99
CA LEU A 346 0.71 57.12 -0.71
C LEU A 346 0.58 55.61 -0.39
N ARG A 347 1.41 55.10 0.53
CA ARG A 347 1.06 54.82 1.94
C ARG A 347 -0.12 53.85 2.17
N SER A 348 0.25 52.58 2.36
CA SER A 348 -0.07 51.74 3.55
C SER A 348 -1.56 51.31 3.78
N PRO A 349 -1.88 50.46 4.80
CA PRO A 349 -2.38 49.11 4.55
C PRO A 349 -3.66 48.72 5.35
N LYS A 350 -4.05 47.44 5.24
CA LYS A 350 -4.93 46.64 6.13
C LYS A 350 -6.44 46.89 6.11
N ARG A 351 -7.16 45.77 5.94
CA ARG A 351 -8.27 45.18 6.77
C ARG A 351 -9.07 44.24 5.84
N LEU A 352 -9.49 43.04 6.20
CA LEU A 352 -9.63 42.30 7.47
C LEU A 352 -9.29 40.83 7.22
#